data_AF-A0A7W7H7C1-F1
#
_entry.id   AF-A0A7W7H7C1-F1
#
_cell.length_a   1.000
_cell.length_b   1.000
_cell.length_c   1.000
_cell.angle_alpha   90.00
_cell.angle_beta   90.00
_cell.angle_gamma   90.00
#
_symmetry.space_group_name_H-M   'P 1'
#
loop_
_entity.id
_entity.type
_entity.pdbx_description
1 polymer ?
#
loop_
_entity_poly.entity_id
_entity_poly.type
_entity_poly.pdbx_seq_one_letter_code
_entity_poly.pdbx_strand_id
1 'polypeptide(L)'
;MAKLPEFSMTWPLPRGHYFGLLSGPAESHGGDTPDERVWVREIQRQLIRKGYVPGVTDPGARWADGSFGKLTADAVTVFQRAEMPGTKFFGQVWADDFARLFKAAAAVAPAGGFVFGWDASDFDYGRGMRTGHLRAAHDEGIRFFTHKISEWGAGGKTVHKRCGDMLKAARDAGMVWFGAYVVARSGRPVADQADFAIDTLDAQAPGMIGHQRFRWQVDTEIWRDSHGKVYDQVSPKTGAALLSELNRRTGKPVGFHYAPKWAYGDSIPGNDPLWASDYRGSGPPAPWRTEWQHTQQGRHPGWTAYSGRTPAILQFTSDSVIGGQRTCDCNVFRGSEADLLALIG
;
A
#
# COMPACT_ATOMS: atom_id res chain seq x y z
N MET A 1 -25.92 18.50 9.85
CA MET A 1 -25.89 17.30 9.00
C MET A 1 -26.37 16.13 9.85
N ALA A 2 -27.44 15.44 9.43
CA ALA A 2 -27.87 14.22 10.10
C ALA A 2 -26.75 13.19 10.04
N LYS A 3 -26.39 12.57 11.18
CA LYS A 3 -25.51 11.41 11.22
C LYS A 3 -26.10 10.36 10.26
N LEU A 4 -25.32 9.90 9.29
CA LEU A 4 -25.70 8.70 8.54
C LEU A 4 -25.93 7.59 9.57
N PRO A 5 -27.06 6.87 9.53
CA PRO A 5 -27.27 5.74 10.42
C PRO A 5 -26.10 4.77 10.25
N GLU A 6 -25.65 4.15 11.35
CA GLU A 6 -24.71 3.04 11.28
C GLU A 6 -25.33 1.99 10.35
N PHE A 7 -24.78 1.86 9.14
CA PHE A 7 -25.32 0.94 8.14
C PHE A 7 -25.14 -0.48 8.65
N SER A 8 -26.23 -1.07 9.13
CA SER A 8 -26.29 -2.47 9.54
C SER A 8 -26.18 -3.36 8.31
N MET A 9 -25.36 -4.42 8.38
CA MET A 9 -25.35 -5.50 7.37
C MET A 9 -26.57 -6.43 7.48
N THR A 10 -27.53 -6.12 8.35
CA THR A 10 -28.74 -6.92 8.54
C THR A 10 -29.73 -6.63 7.43
N TRP A 11 -30.33 -7.70 6.87
CA TRP A 11 -31.39 -7.60 5.86
C TRP A 11 -32.58 -6.77 6.40
N PRO A 12 -32.98 -5.69 5.73
CA PRO A 12 -33.94 -4.74 6.28
C PRO A 12 -35.42 -5.03 5.95
N LEU A 13 -35.71 -6.00 5.08
CA LEU A 13 -37.06 -6.26 4.60
C LEU A 13 -37.70 -7.49 5.30
N PRO A 14 -39.05 -7.58 5.34
CA PRO A 14 -39.73 -8.78 5.81
C PRO A 14 -39.36 -10.03 5.02
N ARG A 15 -39.63 -11.21 5.59
CA ARG A 15 -39.44 -12.49 4.89
C ARG A 15 -40.33 -12.54 3.64
N GLY A 16 -39.74 -12.91 2.50
CA GLY A 16 -40.46 -13.03 1.22
C GLY A 16 -40.42 -11.76 0.36
N HIS A 17 -39.89 -10.66 0.89
CA HIS A 17 -39.71 -9.40 0.17
C HIS A 17 -38.29 -9.29 -0.40
N TYR A 18 -38.10 -8.40 -1.38
CA TYR A 18 -36.81 -8.16 -2.05
C TYR A 18 -36.69 -6.72 -2.55
N PHE A 19 -35.47 -6.26 -2.85
CA PHE A 19 -35.29 -5.01 -3.59
C PHE A 19 -35.32 -5.28 -5.09
N GLY A 20 -36.13 -4.55 -5.83
CA GLY A 20 -36.35 -4.80 -7.25
C GLY A 20 -37.04 -3.62 -7.93
N LEU A 21 -37.53 -3.83 -9.16
CA LEU A 21 -38.17 -2.76 -9.92
C LEU A 21 -39.35 -2.13 -9.16
N LEU A 22 -39.46 -0.80 -9.23
CA LEU A 22 -40.62 -0.03 -8.74
C LEU A 22 -41.95 -0.50 -9.35
N SER A 23 -41.92 -1.01 -10.58
CA SER A 23 -43.09 -1.58 -11.27
C SER A 23 -43.38 -3.04 -10.88
N GLY A 24 -42.71 -3.55 -9.83
CA GLY A 24 -42.85 -4.92 -9.35
C GLY A 24 -44.16 -5.16 -8.57
N PRO A 25 -44.37 -6.40 -8.10
CA PRO A 25 -45.48 -6.72 -7.19
C PRO A 25 -45.26 -6.07 -5.81
N ALA A 26 -46.23 -6.23 -4.89
CA ALA A 26 -46.20 -5.61 -3.57
C ALA A 26 -44.99 -6.01 -2.70
N GLU A 27 -44.37 -7.15 -3.01
CA GLU A 27 -43.17 -7.66 -2.34
C GLU A 27 -41.85 -7.01 -2.84
N SER A 28 -41.91 -6.23 -3.94
CA SER A 28 -40.77 -5.54 -4.55
C SER A 28 -40.60 -4.14 -3.98
N HIS A 29 -39.45 -3.87 -3.37
CA HIS A 29 -39.11 -2.57 -2.78
C HIS A 29 -38.16 -1.80 -3.70
N GLY A 30 -38.70 -0.81 -4.42
CA GLY A 30 -37.96 -0.08 -5.44
C GLY A 30 -37.47 1.31 -5.04
N GLY A 31 -37.75 1.78 -3.82
CA GLY A 31 -37.48 3.15 -3.42
C GLY A 31 -38.71 4.07 -3.47
N ASP A 32 -39.90 3.49 -3.26
CA ASP A 32 -41.17 4.25 -3.25
C ASP A 32 -41.27 5.11 -1.99
N THR A 33 -40.76 4.61 -0.87
CA THR A 33 -40.74 5.32 0.40
C THR A 33 -39.37 5.96 0.68
N PRO A 34 -39.31 7.03 1.51
CA PRO A 34 -38.04 7.63 1.92
C PRO A 34 -37.03 6.62 2.51
N ASP A 35 -37.52 5.65 3.28
CA ASP A 35 -36.67 4.63 3.92
C ASP A 35 -36.11 3.63 2.90
N GLU A 36 -36.91 3.18 1.94
CA GLU A 36 -36.43 2.33 0.86
C GLU A 36 -35.37 3.02 0.01
N ARG A 37 -35.54 4.32 -0.28
CA ARG A 37 -34.56 5.08 -1.08
C ARG A 37 -33.17 5.08 -0.46
N VAL A 38 -33.07 5.05 0.87
CA VAL A 38 -31.79 4.94 1.57
C VAL A 38 -31.11 3.61 1.24
N TRP A 39 -31.85 2.51 1.30
CA TRP A 39 -31.33 1.17 1.02
C TRP A 39 -31.01 0.95 -0.46
N VAL A 40 -31.90 1.37 -1.36
CA VAL A 40 -31.67 1.29 -2.81
C VAL A 40 -30.44 2.10 -3.20
N ARG A 41 -30.27 3.30 -2.64
CA ARG A 41 -29.08 4.12 -2.88
C ARG A 41 -27.81 3.42 -2.43
N GLU A 42 -27.86 2.72 -1.31
CA GLU A 42 -26.67 2.00 -0.84
C GLU A 42 -26.39 0.75 -1.67
N ILE A 43 -27.41 0.00 -2.11
CA ILE A 43 -27.26 -1.07 -3.10
C ILE A 43 -26.56 -0.53 -4.36
N GLN A 44 -27.07 0.58 -4.90
CA GLN A 44 -26.49 1.24 -6.07
C GLN A 44 -25.02 1.63 -5.85
N ARG A 45 -24.69 2.20 -4.69
CA ARG A 45 -23.32 2.52 -4.30
C ARG A 45 -22.42 1.29 -4.23
N GLN A 46 -22.90 0.18 -3.68
CA GLN A 46 -22.13 -1.06 -3.63
C GLN A 46 -21.86 -1.61 -5.03
N LEU A 47 -22.85 -1.56 -5.93
CA LEU A 47 -22.68 -1.94 -7.33
C LEU A 47 -21.62 -1.08 -8.03
N ILE A 48 -21.62 0.24 -7.78
CA ILE A 48 -20.57 1.15 -8.30
C ILE A 48 -19.20 0.78 -7.70
N ARG A 49 -19.08 0.64 -6.38
CA ARG A 49 -17.82 0.29 -5.70
C ARG A 49 -17.23 -1.02 -6.19
N LYS A 50 -18.09 -1.99 -6.52
CA LYS A 50 -17.70 -3.30 -7.05
C LYS A 50 -17.49 -3.32 -8.57
N GLY A 51 -17.71 -2.20 -9.27
CA GLY A 51 -17.47 -2.08 -10.72
C GLY A 51 -18.54 -2.71 -11.60
N TYR A 52 -19.74 -2.99 -11.08
CA TYR A 52 -20.85 -3.55 -11.86
C TYR A 52 -21.68 -2.51 -12.62
N VAL A 53 -21.28 -1.23 -12.55
CA VAL A 53 -21.89 -0.12 -13.28
C VAL A 53 -20.87 0.44 -14.29
N PRO A 54 -20.93 0.04 -15.57
CA PRO A 54 -19.96 0.49 -16.57
C PRO A 54 -19.91 2.01 -16.71
N GLY A 55 -18.70 2.57 -16.67
CA GLY A 55 -18.48 4.01 -16.85
C GLY A 55 -18.80 4.88 -15.63
N VAL A 56 -19.24 4.30 -14.50
CA VAL A 56 -19.50 5.03 -13.26
C VAL A 56 -18.59 4.47 -12.16
N THR A 57 -17.68 5.31 -11.67
CA THR A 57 -16.70 4.93 -10.64
C THR A 57 -16.91 5.65 -9.31
N ASP A 58 -17.64 6.77 -9.30
CA ASP A 58 -17.96 7.53 -8.09
C ASP A 58 -19.26 7.02 -7.46
N PRO A 59 -19.23 6.44 -6.24
CA PRO A 59 -20.45 6.02 -5.53
C PRO A 59 -21.36 7.22 -5.15
N GLY A 60 -20.84 8.43 -5.15
CA GLY A 60 -21.61 9.67 -4.98
C GLY A 60 -22.30 10.15 -6.25
N ALA A 61 -22.11 9.49 -7.40
CA ALA A 61 -22.67 9.91 -8.67
C ALA A 61 -24.20 9.92 -8.65
N ARG A 62 -24.81 10.77 -9.50
CA ARG A 62 -26.26 10.85 -9.70
C ARG A 62 -26.91 9.53 -10.11
N TRP A 63 -26.13 8.54 -10.54
CA TRP A 63 -26.59 7.19 -10.81
C TRP A 63 -27.14 6.50 -9.54
N ALA A 64 -26.58 6.79 -8.36
CA ALA A 64 -27.07 6.30 -7.08
C ALA A 64 -28.21 7.18 -6.52
N ASP A 65 -29.30 7.28 -7.27
CA ASP A 65 -30.44 8.17 -6.96
C ASP A 65 -31.36 7.64 -5.85
N GLY A 66 -31.29 6.35 -5.52
CA GLY A 66 -32.19 5.67 -4.60
C GLY A 66 -33.46 5.12 -5.25
N SER A 67 -33.52 5.09 -6.59
CA SER A 67 -34.62 4.52 -7.37
C SER A 67 -34.18 3.25 -8.10
N PHE A 68 -34.82 2.13 -7.81
CA PHE A 68 -34.47 0.83 -8.39
C PHE A 68 -35.14 0.69 -9.75
N GLY A 69 -34.59 1.39 -10.74
CA GLY A 69 -35.02 1.32 -12.13
C GLY A 69 -34.34 0.21 -12.93
N LYS A 70 -34.60 0.20 -14.24
CA LYS A 70 -34.02 -0.79 -15.17
C LYS A 70 -32.48 -0.85 -15.10
N LEU A 71 -31.80 0.30 -15.00
CA LEU A 71 -30.34 0.34 -14.94
C LEU A 71 -29.79 -0.33 -13.68
N THR A 72 -30.46 -0.18 -12.54
CA THR A 72 -30.09 -0.88 -11.31
C THR A 72 -30.33 -2.38 -11.44
N ALA A 73 -31.48 -2.80 -12.00
CA ALA A 73 -31.77 -4.21 -12.26
C ALA A 73 -30.74 -4.86 -13.20
N ASP A 74 -30.30 -4.15 -14.25
CA ASP A 74 -29.27 -4.62 -15.17
C ASP A 74 -27.92 -4.78 -14.43
N ALA A 75 -27.51 -3.81 -13.61
CA ALA A 75 -26.28 -3.89 -12.81
C ALA A 75 -26.33 -5.02 -11.77
N VAL A 76 -27.47 -5.22 -11.11
CA VAL A 76 -27.69 -6.35 -10.19
C VAL A 76 -27.60 -7.68 -10.92
N THR A 77 -28.14 -7.77 -12.14
CA THR A 77 -28.00 -8.97 -12.97
C THR A 77 -26.54 -9.30 -13.27
N VAL A 78 -25.71 -8.29 -13.58
CA VAL A 78 -24.27 -8.48 -13.80
C VAL A 78 -23.57 -8.97 -12.53
N PHE A 79 -23.85 -8.33 -11.39
CA PHE A 79 -23.37 -8.76 -10.07
C PHE A 79 -23.72 -10.23 -9.79
N GLN A 80 -24.98 -10.61 -9.99
CA GLN A 80 -25.49 -11.95 -9.71
C GLN A 80 -24.85 -13.02 -10.59
N ARG A 81 -24.65 -12.73 -11.88
CA ARG A 81 -23.93 -13.63 -12.78
C ARG A 81 -22.49 -13.85 -12.34
N ALA A 82 -21.86 -12.84 -11.75
CA ALA A 82 -20.47 -12.90 -11.31
C ALA A 82 -20.31 -13.56 -9.93
N GLU A 83 -21.20 -13.27 -8.97
CA GLU A 83 -20.99 -13.60 -7.56
C GLU A 83 -22.00 -14.58 -6.97
N MET A 84 -23.12 -14.86 -7.65
CA MET A 84 -24.22 -15.68 -7.13
C MET A 84 -24.54 -16.87 -8.06
N PRO A 85 -23.60 -17.81 -8.27
CA PRO A 85 -23.83 -18.98 -9.12
C PRO A 85 -24.96 -19.83 -8.52
N GLY A 86 -26.12 -19.83 -9.20
CA GLY A 86 -27.31 -20.56 -8.76
C GLY A 86 -28.53 -19.69 -8.45
N THR A 87 -28.37 -18.36 -8.41
CA THR A 87 -29.55 -17.48 -8.33
C THR A 87 -30.45 -17.66 -9.55
N LYS A 88 -31.76 -17.59 -9.32
CA LYS A 88 -32.80 -17.65 -10.35
C LYS A 88 -33.53 -16.32 -10.52
N PHE A 89 -33.21 -15.33 -9.68
CA PHE A 89 -33.94 -14.06 -9.56
C PHE A 89 -33.11 -12.89 -10.08
N PHE A 90 -32.71 -12.96 -11.35
CA PHE A 90 -31.84 -11.94 -11.95
C PHE A 90 -32.49 -10.54 -11.93
N GLY A 91 -31.73 -9.56 -11.45
CA GLY A 91 -32.16 -8.16 -11.35
C GLY A 91 -32.97 -7.84 -10.10
N GLN A 92 -33.11 -8.79 -9.17
CA GLN A 92 -33.68 -8.61 -7.84
C GLN A 92 -32.58 -8.84 -6.81
N VAL A 93 -32.60 -8.13 -5.68
CA VAL A 93 -31.67 -8.35 -4.57
C VAL A 93 -32.45 -8.96 -3.41
N TRP A 94 -32.24 -10.25 -3.16
CA TRP A 94 -32.78 -10.98 -2.01
C TRP A 94 -31.82 -10.94 -0.81
N ALA A 95 -32.22 -11.54 0.31
CA ALA A 95 -31.44 -11.48 1.55
C ALA A 95 -30.00 -12.02 1.41
N ASP A 96 -29.80 -13.07 0.62
CA ASP A 96 -28.50 -13.66 0.32
C ASP A 96 -27.68 -12.82 -0.68
N ASP A 97 -28.33 -12.28 -1.73
CA ASP A 97 -27.72 -11.29 -2.63
C ASP A 97 -27.23 -10.07 -1.84
N PHE A 98 -28.07 -9.54 -0.94
CA PHE A 98 -27.76 -8.39 -0.10
C PHE A 98 -26.61 -8.69 0.84
N ALA A 99 -26.67 -9.83 1.54
CA ALA A 99 -25.56 -10.28 2.38
C ALA A 99 -24.27 -10.38 1.55
N ARG A 100 -24.32 -10.88 0.32
CA ARG A 100 -23.14 -10.96 -0.57
C ARG A 100 -22.66 -9.60 -1.06
N LEU A 101 -23.58 -8.71 -1.41
CA LEU A 101 -23.30 -7.38 -1.94
C LEU A 101 -22.69 -6.47 -0.86
N PHE A 102 -23.16 -6.59 0.38
CA PHE A 102 -22.73 -5.81 1.54
C PHE A 102 -21.65 -6.49 2.39
N LYS A 103 -21.46 -7.80 2.26
CA LYS A 103 -20.24 -8.44 2.75
C LYS A 103 -19.10 -7.74 2.06
N ALA A 104 -18.23 -7.12 2.87
CA ALA A 104 -16.95 -6.61 2.41
C ALA A 104 -16.39 -7.68 1.48
N ALA A 105 -16.25 -7.34 0.20
CA ALA A 105 -15.80 -8.31 -0.77
C ALA A 105 -14.53 -8.93 -0.18
N ALA A 106 -14.50 -10.26 -0.03
CA ALA A 106 -13.21 -10.93 -0.03
C ALA A 106 -12.64 -10.52 -1.38
N ALA A 107 -11.77 -9.51 -1.36
CA ALA A 107 -11.50 -8.71 -2.52
C ALA A 107 -10.95 -9.65 -3.60
N VAL A 108 -11.73 -9.87 -4.65
CA VAL A 108 -11.12 -10.17 -5.94
C VAL A 108 -10.52 -8.84 -6.34
N ALA A 109 -9.30 -8.62 -5.88
CA ALA A 109 -8.52 -7.47 -6.27
C ALA A 109 -8.53 -7.40 -7.81
N PRO A 110 -8.39 -6.21 -8.46
CA PRO A 110 -7.64 -6.24 -9.71
C PRO A 110 -6.38 -7.04 -9.38
N ALA A 111 -5.99 -8.05 -10.15
CA ALA A 111 -4.82 -8.85 -9.78
C ALA A 111 -3.70 -7.93 -9.23
N GLY A 112 -3.51 -7.92 -7.90
CA GLY A 112 -2.80 -6.87 -7.14
C GLY A 112 -3.62 -5.67 -6.61
N GLY A 113 -3.96 -5.67 -5.30
CA GLY A 113 -4.24 -4.44 -4.55
C GLY A 113 -2.99 -3.53 -4.45
N PHE A 114 -3.07 -2.45 -3.67
CA PHE A 114 -1.89 -1.65 -3.33
C PHE A 114 -1.79 -1.50 -1.82
N VAL A 115 -0.60 -1.75 -1.28
CA VAL A 115 -0.25 -1.46 0.11
C VAL A 115 0.74 -0.30 0.10
N PHE A 116 0.46 0.76 0.85
CA PHE A 116 1.30 1.95 0.85
C PHE A 116 2.27 1.96 2.03
N GLY A 117 3.42 2.58 1.80
CA GLY A 117 4.49 2.65 2.77
C GLY A 117 5.22 3.98 2.75
N TRP A 118 6.06 4.16 3.75
CA TRP A 118 6.88 5.34 3.95
C TRP A 118 8.28 4.91 4.36
N ASP A 119 9.32 5.42 3.70
CA ASP A 119 10.68 5.31 4.21
C ASP A 119 11.21 6.68 4.67
N ALA A 120 12.01 6.69 5.73
CA ALA A 120 12.47 7.92 6.37
C ALA A 120 13.89 7.81 6.92
N SER A 121 14.42 8.92 7.39
CA SER A 121 15.73 9.01 8.02
C SER A 121 15.77 10.10 9.10
N ASP A 122 16.91 10.23 9.78
CA ASP A 122 17.18 11.37 10.67
C ASP A 122 17.05 12.74 9.96
N PHE A 123 17.12 12.81 8.61
CA PHE A 123 16.84 14.05 7.89
C PHE A 123 15.36 14.45 8.01
N ASP A 124 14.43 13.50 7.89
CA ASP A 124 13.00 13.71 8.12
C ASP A 124 12.73 14.16 9.56
N TYR A 125 13.44 13.57 10.53
CA TYR A 125 13.37 14.00 11.92
C TYR A 125 13.80 15.47 12.07
N GLY A 126 14.88 15.86 11.40
CA GLY A 126 15.34 17.25 11.32
C GLY A 126 14.30 18.17 10.69
N ARG A 127 13.53 17.68 9.71
CA ARG A 127 12.39 18.38 9.08
C ARG A 127 11.10 18.38 9.89
N GLY A 128 11.09 17.81 11.10
CA GLY A 128 9.95 17.84 12.01
C GLY A 128 9.25 16.50 12.23
N MET A 129 9.72 15.40 11.63
CA MET A 129 9.10 14.09 11.82
C MET A 129 9.16 13.68 13.30
N ARG A 130 8.04 13.18 13.85
CA ARG A 130 7.95 12.65 15.22
C ARG A 130 7.23 11.30 15.19
N THR A 131 7.36 10.54 16.28
CA THR A 131 6.72 9.23 16.43
C THR A 131 5.19 9.29 16.28
N GLY A 132 4.56 10.40 16.68
CA GLY A 132 3.12 10.63 16.48
C GLY A 132 2.68 10.60 15.00
N HIS A 133 3.55 10.98 14.07
CA HIS A 133 3.25 10.92 12.64
C HIS A 133 3.09 9.50 12.12
N LEU A 134 3.72 8.49 12.74
CA LEU A 134 3.58 7.10 12.30
C LEU A 134 2.18 6.56 12.60
N ARG A 135 1.59 6.96 13.73
CA ARG A 135 0.19 6.63 14.05
C ARG A 135 -0.76 7.32 13.09
N ALA A 136 -0.57 8.62 12.85
CA ALA A 136 -1.38 9.36 11.88
C ALA A 136 -1.25 8.76 10.46
N ALA A 137 -0.03 8.41 10.03
CA ALA A 137 0.22 7.75 8.75
C ALA A 137 -0.52 6.40 8.66
N HIS A 138 -0.48 5.60 9.73
CA HIS A 138 -1.22 4.35 9.80
C HIS A 138 -2.73 4.59 9.66
N ASP A 139 -3.29 5.55 10.39
CA ASP A 139 -4.71 5.90 10.33
C ASP A 139 -5.10 6.40 8.93
N GLU A 140 -4.19 7.05 8.21
CA GLU A 140 -4.35 7.49 6.83
C GLU A 140 -4.25 6.36 5.79
N GLY A 141 -3.79 5.15 6.16
CA GLY A 141 -3.69 4.01 5.26
C GLY A 141 -2.27 3.57 4.89
N ILE A 142 -1.22 4.14 5.51
CA ILE A 142 0.13 3.60 5.42
C ILE A 142 0.20 2.31 6.24
N ARG A 143 0.87 1.30 5.69
CA ARG A 143 0.88 -0.05 6.24
C ARG A 143 2.26 -0.61 6.44
N PHE A 144 3.27 -0.04 5.79
CA PHE A 144 4.65 -0.38 6.09
C PHE A 144 5.55 0.83 6.24
N PHE A 145 6.64 0.65 6.97
CA PHE A 145 7.58 1.72 7.24
C PHE A 145 9.03 1.24 7.31
N THR A 146 9.95 1.95 6.68
CA THR A 146 11.39 1.72 6.90
C THR A 146 12.11 2.97 7.36
N HIS A 147 13.21 2.81 8.10
CA HIS A 147 14.03 3.93 8.53
C HIS A 147 15.51 3.64 8.33
N LYS A 148 16.29 4.63 7.87
CA LYS A 148 17.73 4.49 7.74
C LYS A 148 18.33 4.14 9.10
N ILE A 149 19.17 3.12 9.19
CA ILE A 149 19.91 2.81 10.43
C ILE A 149 21.35 3.29 10.35
N SER A 150 22.01 3.09 9.22
CA SER A 150 23.44 3.30 9.10
C SER A 150 23.90 3.53 7.67
N GLU A 151 25.09 4.13 7.58
CA GLU A 151 25.87 4.27 6.36
C GLU A 151 27.35 4.28 6.73
N TRP A 152 28.21 3.68 5.90
CA TRP A 152 29.66 3.73 6.11
C TRP A 152 30.42 4.25 4.89
N GLY A 153 30.38 5.57 4.70
CA GLY A 153 31.04 6.22 3.57
C GLY A 153 32.55 6.41 3.75
N ALA A 154 33.15 7.14 2.80
CA ALA A 154 34.54 7.60 2.88
C ALA A 154 34.78 8.48 4.13
N GLY A 155 33.78 9.29 4.51
CA GLY A 155 33.81 10.15 5.69
C GLY A 155 33.64 9.42 7.04
N GLY A 156 33.49 8.10 7.04
CA GLY A 156 33.36 7.27 8.25
C GLY A 156 31.99 6.65 8.43
N LYS A 157 31.72 6.19 9.65
CA LYS A 157 30.49 5.53 10.06
C LYS A 157 29.46 6.57 10.50
N THR A 158 28.30 6.57 9.87
CA THR A 158 27.15 7.42 10.22
C THR A 158 26.06 6.55 10.85
N VAL A 159 25.61 6.94 12.04
CA VAL A 159 24.47 6.34 12.75
C VAL A 159 23.27 7.25 12.61
N HIS A 160 22.14 6.69 12.16
CA HIS A 160 20.85 7.34 12.22
C HIS A 160 20.19 7.03 13.56
N LYS A 161 20.25 7.99 14.47
CA LYS A 161 19.99 7.83 15.91
C LYS A 161 18.51 7.65 16.24
N ARG A 162 17.62 7.92 15.29
CA ARG A 162 16.16 7.85 15.49
C ARG A 162 15.54 6.56 14.97
N CYS A 163 16.31 5.70 14.30
CA CYS A 163 15.79 4.47 13.71
C CYS A 163 15.04 3.62 14.76
N GLY A 164 15.66 3.32 15.90
CA GLY A 164 15.04 2.49 16.93
C GLY A 164 13.71 3.03 17.46
N ASP A 165 13.62 4.33 17.71
CA ASP A 165 12.39 4.99 18.19
C ASP A 165 11.29 4.96 17.13
N MET A 166 11.64 5.20 15.86
CA MET A 166 10.68 5.19 14.76
C MET A 166 10.17 3.78 14.43
N LEU A 167 11.01 2.75 14.51
CA LEU A 167 10.58 1.37 14.31
C LEU A 167 9.68 0.89 15.46
N LYS A 168 9.96 1.26 16.70
CA LYS A 168 9.04 1.02 17.83
C LYS A 168 7.69 1.70 17.58
N ALA A 169 7.71 2.97 17.14
CA ALA A 169 6.47 3.70 16.82
C ALA A 169 5.67 3.06 15.66
N ALA A 170 6.34 2.60 14.60
CA ALA A 170 5.69 1.90 13.49
C ALA A 170 5.05 0.57 13.93
N ARG A 171 5.77 -0.22 14.75
CA ARG A 171 5.25 -1.44 15.37
C ARG A 171 4.03 -1.13 16.24
N ASP A 172 4.13 -0.14 17.13
CA ASP A 172 3.07 0.23 18.06
C ASP A 172 1.85 0.87 17.36
N ALA A 173 2.03 1.42 16.15
CA ALA A 173 0.96 1.87 15.27
C ALA A 173 0.24 0.71 14.56
N GLY A 174 0.78 -0.51 14.59
CA GLY A 174 0.14 -1.69 13.99
C GLY A 174 0.50 -1.94 12.53
N MET A 175 1.55 -1.30 12.00
CA MET A 175 2.02 -1.53 10.63
C MET A 175 2.31 -3.02 10.36
N VAL A 176 1.90 -3.51 9.20
CA VAL A 176 2.00 -4.93 8.83
C VAL A 176 3.45 -5.35 8.56
N TRP A 177 4.29 -4.40 8.18
CA TRP A 177 5.72 -4.56 7.99
C TRP A 177 6.44 -3.30 8.48
N PHE A 178 7.59 -3.48 9.12
CA PHE A 178 8.52 -2.40 9.36
C PHE A 178 9.97 -2.87 9.18
N GLY A 179 10.91 -1.96 8.94
CA GLY A 179 12.28 -2.36 8.64
C GLY A 179 13.33 -1.28 8.81
N ALA A 180 14.58 -1.69 8.89
CA ALA A 180 15.70 -0.77 8.83
C ALA A 180 16.34 -0.85 7.44
N TYR A 181 16.79 0.29 6.92
CA TYR A 181 17.57 0.30 5.69
C TYR A 181 19.01 0.76 5.92
N VAL A 182 19.92 0.13 5.17
CA VAL A 182 21.36 0.41 5.18
C VAL A 182 21.74 0.99 3.83
N VAL A 183 22.43 2.13 3.84
CA VAL A 183 23.07 2.64 2.63
C VAL A 183 24.36 1.88 2.39
N ALA A 184 24.38 1.09 1.32
CA ALA A 184 25.58 0.39 0.88
C ALA A 184 26.63 1.40 0.39
N ARG A 185 27.91 1.12 0.63
CA ARG A 185 29.02 1.97 0.24
C ARG A 185 30.14 1.17 -0.43
N SER A 186 30.77 1.76 -1.44
CA SER A 186 31.93 1.14 -2.10
C SER A 186 33.18 1.21 -1.23
N GLY A 187 34.13 0.31 -1.49
CA GLY A 187 35.42 0.30 -0.78
C GLY A 187 35.34 -0.10 0.69
N ARG A 188 34.18 -0.60 1.15
CA ARG A 188 34.01 -1.18 2.49
C ARG A 188 33.67 -2.67 2.38
N PRO A 189 34.27 -3.54 3.22
CA PRO A 189 33.86 -4.93 3.28
C PRO A 189 32.37 -5.06 3.60
N VAL A 190 31.70 -5.96 2.89
CA VAL A 190 30.27 -6.24 3.10
C VAL A 190 29.99 -6.70 4.53
N ALA A 191 30.85 -7.57 5.07
CA ALA A 191 30.75 -8.08 6.43
C ALA A 191 30.73 -6.94 7.46
N ASP A 192 31.69 -6.01 7.37
CA ASP A 192 31.79 -4.92 8.33
C ASP A 192 30.63 -3.93 8.23
N GLN A 193 30.06 -3.73 7.03
CA GLN A 193 28.83 -2.93 6.85
C GLN A 193 27.63 -3.62 7.51
N ALA A 194 27.52 -4.95 7.38
CA ALA A 194 26.47 -5.73 8.02
C ALA A 194 26.60 -5.72 9.55
N ASP A 195 27.81 -5.93 10.07
CA ASP A 195 28.09 -5.85 11.52
C ASP A 195 27.70 -4.48 12.07
N PHE A 196 28.14 -3.42 11.41
CA PHE A 196 27.80 -2.07 11.85
C PHE A 196 26.28 -1.82 11.87
N ALA A 197 25.54 -2.27 10.86
CA ALA A 197 24.09 -2.11 10.83
C ALA A 197 23.37 -2.93 11.92
N ILE A 198 23.77 -4.18 12.12
CA ILE A 198 23.20 -5.08 13.13
C ILE A 198 23.47 -4.53 14.53
N ASP A 199 24.73 -4.22 14.85
CA ASP A 199 25.13 -3.69 16.16
C ASP A 199 24.41 -2.37 16.46
N THR A 200 24.29 -1.51 15.45
CA THR A 200 23.61 -0.21 15.61
C THR A 200 22.12 -0.40 15.87
N LEU A 201 21.45 -1.31 15.16
CA LEU A 201 20.03 -1.56 15.37
C LEU A 201 19.78 -2.22 16.73
N ASP A 202 20.59 -3.21 17.11
CA ASP A 202 20.44 -3.89 18.40
C ASP A 202 20.66 -2.92 19.58
N ALA A 203 21.63 -2.01 19.46
CA ALA A 203 21.83 -0.96 20.45
C ALA A 203 20.64 0.02 20.58
N GLN A 204 19.98 0.38 19.47
CA GLN A 204 18.86 1.33 19.47
C GLN A 204 17.50 0.70 19.82
N ALA A 205 17.29 -0.55 19.40
CA ALA A 205 16.05 -1.29 19.58
C ALA A 205 16.32 -2.78 19.80
N PRO A 206 16.79 -3.15 21.02
CA PRO A 206 17.05 -4.54 21.36
C PRO A 206 15.86 -5.44 21.04
N GLY A 207 16.14 -6.57 20.39
CA GLY A 207 15.11 -7.55 19.99
C GLY A 207 14.27 -7.17 18.76
N MET A 208 14.43 -5.97 18.19
CA MET A 208 13.72 -5.54 16.98
C MET A 208 14.03 -6.46 15.79
N ILE A 209 15.30 -6.84 15.63
CA ILE A 209 15.74 -7.77 14.59
C ILE A 209 15.00 -9.11 14.73
N GLY A 210 14.72 -9.59 15.94
CA GLY A 210 14.01 -10.85 16.16
C GLY A 210 12.53 -10.82 15.77
N HIS A 211 11.94 -9.64 15.57
CA HIS A 211 10.51 -9.51 15.32
C HIS A 211 10.11 -10.13 13.96
N GLN A 212 8.99 -10.89 13.94
CA GLN A 212 8.52 -11.59 12.73
C GLN A 212 8.18 -10.65 11.58
N ARG A 213 7.74 -9.43 11.86
CA ARG A 213 7.45 -8.39 10.86
C ARG A 213 8.65 -7.49 10.49
N PHE A 214 9.82 -7.67 11.10
CA PHE A 214 10.99 -6.84 10.79
C PHE A 214 11.73 -7.36 9.54
N ARG A 215 12.04 -6.50 8.56
CA ARG A 215 12.88 -6.87 7.40
C ARG A 215 13.97 -5.84 7.13
N TRP A 216 15.06 -6.29 6.50
CA TRP A 216 16.12 -5.43 6.00
C TRP A 216 15.78 -4.86 4.62
N GLN A 217 16.21 -3.62 4.40
CA GLN A 217 16.31 -3.00 3.08
C GLN A 217 17.77 -2.59 2.87
N VAL A 218 18.30 -2.78 1.67
CA VAL A 218 19.61 -2.23 1.29
C VAL A 218 19.42 -1.22 0.17
N ASP A 219 19.86 -0.01 0.46
CA ASP A 219 19.86 1.13 -0.45
C ASP A 219 21.17 1.14 -1.24
N THR A 220 21.06 0.89 -2.55
CA THR A 220 22.16 0.91 -3.52
C THR A 220 21.94 2.07 -4.47
N GLU A 221 22.82 3.07 -4.39
CA GLU A 221 22.68 4.31 -5.16
C GLU A 221 23.98 4.81 -5.79
N ILE A 222 23.80 5.75 -6.73
CA ILE A 222 24.87 6.56 -7.32
C ILE A 222 24.89 7.89 -6.59
N TRP A 223 25.87 8.08 -5.72
CA TRP A 223 25.96 9.24 -4.86
C TRP A 223 26.75 10.36 -5.50
N ARG A 224 26.14 11.55 -5.50
CA ARG A 224 26.69 12.78 -6.06
C ARG A 224 26.80 13.86 -4.99
N ASP A 225 27.82 14.70 -5.09
CA ASP A 225 27.93 15.89 -4.26
C ASP A 225 26.96 16.99 -4.73
N SER A 226 26.95 18.13 -4.04
CA SER A 226 26.11 19.29 -4.38
C SER A 226 26.39 19.90 -5.75
N HIS A 227 27.49 19.52 -6.41
CA HIS A 227 27.87 19.94 -7.75
C HIS A 227 27.59 18.86 -8.81
N GLY A 228 26.94 17.76 -8.42
CA GLY A 228 26.60 16.65 -9.30
C GLY A 228 27.75 15.68 -9.58
N LYS A 229 28.92 15.87 -8.96
CA LYS A 229 30.07 14.97 -9.13
C LYS A 229 29.81 13.67 -8.38
N VAL A 230 29.90 12.54 -9.07
CA VAL A 230 29.82 11.22 -8.46
C VAL A 230 31.00 11.02 -7.52
N TYR A 231 30.74 10.74 -6.26
CA TYR A 231 31.78 10.39 -5.27
C TYR A 231 31.72 8.92 -4.84
N ASP A 232 30.58 8.26 -5.07
CA ASP A 232 30.45 6.82 -4.85
C ASP A 232 29.42 6.24 -5.83
N GLN A 233 29.82 5.23 -6.60
CA GLN A 233 28.94 4.51 -7.52
C GLN A 233 28.88 3.05 -7.04
N VAL A 234 27.96 2.80 -6.11
CA VAL A 234 27.86 1.49 -5.47
C VAL A 234 27.44 0.47 -6.51
N SER A 235 28.26 -0.58 -6.69
CA SER A 235 27.91 -1.68 -7.58
C SER A 235 26.66 -2.41 -7.07
N PRO A 236 25.70 -2.79 -7.93
CA PRO A 236 24.52 -3.56 -7.50
C PRO A 236 24.90 -4.92 -6.90
N LYS A 237 26.06 -5.48 -7.27
CA LYS A 237 26.62 -6.68 -6.64
C LYS A 237 26.97 -6.46 -5.17
N THR A 238 27.47 -5.28 -4.81
CA THR A 238 27.79 -4.94 -3.41
C THR A 238 26.51 -4.83 -2.58
N GLY A 239 25.49 -4.15 -3.12
CA GLY A 239 24.18 -4.06 -2.48
C GLY A 239 23.52 -5.42 -2.24
N ALA A 240 23.47 -6.27 -3.28
CA ALA A 240 22.92 -7.62 -3.17
C ALA A 240 23.70 -8.50 -2.17
N ALA A 241 25.04 -8.40 -2.16
CA ALA A 241 25.86 -9.13 -1.20
C ALA A 241 25.61 -8.66 0.24
N LEU A 242 25.44 -7.35 0.47
CA LEU A 242 25.09 -6.81 1.78
C LEU A 242 23.72 -7.26 2.25
N LEU A 243 22.72 -7.26 1.37
CA LEU A 243 21.38 -7.74 1.71
C LEU A 243 21.40 -9.23 2.08
N SER A 244 22.08 -10.05 1.27
CA SER A 244 22.26 -11.48 1.54
C SER A 244 22.95 -11.71 2.90
N GLU A 245 23.98 -10.92 3.21
CA GLU A 245 24.72 -11.07 4.47
C GLU A 245 23.89 -10.66 5.69
N LEU A 246 23.13 -9.56 5.60
CA LEU A 246 22.20 -9.14 6.66
C LEU A 246 21.13 -10.21 6.90
N ASN A 247 20.49 -10.70 5.84
CA ASN A 247 19.46 -11.73 5.92
C ASN A 247 19.99 -13.02 6.53
N ARG A 248 21.16 -13.49 6.07
CA ARG A 248 21.81 -14.70 6.58
C ARG A 248 22.15 -14.60 8.06
N ARG A 249 22.77 -13.50 8.50
CA ARG A 249 23.18 -13.31 9.90
C ARG A 249 22.00 -13.13 10.85
N THR A 250 20.90 -12.56 10.38
CA THR A 250 19.72 -12.24 11.20
C THR A 250 18.55 -13.21 11.04
N GLY A 251 18.75 -14.30 10.28
CA GLY A 251 17.73 -15.31 10.04
C GLY A 251 16.49 -14.78 9.31
N LYS A 252 16.66 -13.75 8.46
CA LYS A 252 15.55 -13.18 7.69
C LYS A 252 15.46 -13.88 6.33
N PRO A 253 14.29 -14.46 5.99
CA PRO A 253 14.15 -15.20 4.75
C PRO A 253 14.16 -14.28 3.53
N VAL A 254 13.73 -13.03 3.71
CA VAL A 254 13.57 -12.03 2.65
C VAL A 254 14.05 -10.67 3.17
N GLY A 255 14.58 -9.87 2.26
CA GLY A 255 14.78 -8.43 2.42
C GLY A 255 14.60 -7.74 1.08
N PHE A 256 14.66 -6.41 1.06
CA PHE A 256 14.40 -5.63 -0.16
C PHE A 256 15.68 -4.97 -0.68
N HIS A 257 15.94 -5.13 -1.98
CA HIS A 257 17.06 -4.46 -2.64
C HIS A 257 16.54 -3.21 -3.34
N TYR A 258 16.78 -2.04 -2.75
CA TYR A 258 16.55 -0.77 -3.42
C TYR A 258 17.69 -0.53 -4.42
N ALA A 259 17.35 -0.62 -5.70
CA ALA A 259 18.28 -0.49 -6.82
C ALA A 259 17.49 -0.14 -8.09
N PRO A 260 17.27 1.15 -8.39
CA PRO A 260 16.35 1.53 -9.44
C PRO A 260 16.92 1.28 -10.86
N LYS A 261 16.03 0.97 -11.80
CA LYS A 261 16.39 0.68 -13.20
C LYS A 261 17.18 1.81 -13.87
N TRP A 262 16.85 3.06 -13.58
CA TRP A 262 17.54 4.21 -14.17
C TRP A 262 19.03 4.27 -13.80
N ALA A 263 19.40 3.73 -12.62
CA ALA A 263 20.78 3.72 -12.15
C ALA A 263 21.58 2.50 -12.65
N TYR A 264 20.93 1.34 -12.74
CA TYR A 264 21.62 0.05 -12.94
C TYR A 264 21.18 -0.76 -14.15
N GLY A 265 20.13 -0.37 -14.86
CA GLY A 265 19.57 -1.13 -15.98
C GLY A 265 19.22 -2.57 -15.58
N ASP A 266 19.68 -3.53 -16.38
CA ASP A 266 19.45 -4.97 -16.18
C ASP A 266 20.62 -5.70 -15.49
N SER A 267 21.46 -4.98 -14.74
CA SER A 267 22.69 -5.52 -14.13
C SER A 267 22.56 -5.96 -12.67
N ILE A 268 21.34 -6.00 -12.11
CA ILE A 268 21.14 -6.30 -10.68
C ILE A 268 21.09 -7.83 -10.47
N PRO A 269 22.03 -8.40 -9.70
CA PRO A 269 22.09 -9.85 -9.52
C PRO A 269 21.03 -10.36 -8.54
N GLY A 270 20.97 -11.68 -8.39
CA GLY A 270 20.14 -12.36 -7.39
C GLY A 270 18.65 -12.38 -7.72
N ASN A 271 17.86 -12.84 -6.75
CA ASN A 271 16.40 -12.97 -6.86
C ASN A 271 15.64 -12.22 -5.76
N ASP A 272 16.34 -11.44 -4.91
CA ASP A 272 15.71 -10.66 -3.86
C ASP A 272 14.64 -9.70 -4.44
N PRO A 273 13.53 -9.45 -3.73
CA PRO A 273 12.54 -8.47 -4.13
C PRO A 273 13.16 -7.10 -4.39
N LEU A 274 12.88 -6.56 -5.58
CA LEU A 274 13.36 -5.23 -5.99
C LEU A 274 12.45 -4.14 -5.45
N TRP A 275 13.07 -3.07 -4.96
CA TRP A 275 12.43 -1.80 -4.65
C TRP A 275 12.96 -0.76 -5.64
N ALA A 276 12.08 -0.28 -6.53
CA ALA A 276 12.42 0.69 -7.56
C ALA A 276 12.05 2.11 -7.14
N SER A 277 12.64 3.12 -7.78
CA SER A 277 12.19 4.51 -7.73
C SER A 277 11.86 5.06 -9.12
N ASP A 278 10.77 5.81 -9.21
CA ASP A 278 10.36 6.59 -10.38
C ASP A 278 9.50 7.77 -9.92
N TYR A 279 10.15 8.92 -9.71
CA TYR A 279 9.61 10.10 -9.02
C TYR A 279 8.68 10.98 -9.86
N ARG A 280 7.95 10.39 -10.81
CA ARG A 280 6.97 11.16 -11.61
C ARG A 280 5.75 11.59 -10.79
N GLY A 281 5.58 11.05 -9.59
CA GLY A 281 4.63 11.55 -8.60
C GLY A 281 5.13 12.74 -7.79
N SER A 282 6.42 13.07 -7.85
CA SER A 282 7.01 14.18 -7.09
C SER A 282 6.61 15.56 -7.63
N GLY A 283 6.68 16.58 -6.77
CA GLY A 283 6.23 17.93 -7.06
C GLY A 283 6.09 18.77 -5.78
N PRO A 284 5.27 19.84 -5.77
CA PRO A 284 4.94 20.54 -4.54
C PRO A 284 4.33 19.57 -3.51
N PRO A 285 4.72 19.61 -2.22
CA PRO A 285 4.25 18.63 -1.27
C PRO A 285 2.73 18.53 -1.19
N ALA A 286 2.19 17.34 -1.47
CA ALA A 286 0.76 17.06 -1.47
C ALA A 286 0.44 15.74 -0.74
N PRO A 287 -0.81 15.52 -0.28
CA PRO A 287 -1.20 14.25 0.31
C PRO A 287 -0.85 13.08 -0.62
N TRP A 288 -0.21 12.04 -0.09
CA TRP A 288 0.32 10.92 -0.88
C TRP A 288 -0.73 10.24 -1.78
N ARG A 289 -2.00 10.22 -1.35
CA ARG A 289 -3.12 9.67 -2.13
C ARG A 289 -3.37 10.47 -3.41
N THR A 290 -3.25 11.79 -3.34
CA THR A 290 -3.39 12.69 -4.49
C THR A 290 -2.23 12.49 -5.46
N GLU A 291 -1.00 12.40 -4.95
CA GLU A 291 0.17 12.12 -5.79
C GLU A 291 0.04 10.76 -6.49
N TRP A 292 -0.36 9.71 -5.76
CA TRP A 292 -0.58 8.38 -6.33
C TRP A 292 -1.60 8.39 -7.47
N GLN A 293 -2.71 9.12 -7.31
CA GLN A 293 -3.75 9.22 -8.33
C GLN A 293 -3.23 9.80 -9.67
N HIS A 294 -2.22 10.68 -9.62
CA HIS A 294 -1.63 11.30 -10.81
C HIS A 294 -0.57 10.42 -11.51
N THR A 295 -0.08 9.37 -10.86
CA THR A 295 1.06 8.58 -11.35
C THR A 295 0.72 7.45 -12.33
N GLN A 296 -0.53 7.40 -12.83
CA GLN A 296 -1.06 6.29 -13.64
C GLN A 296 -1.17 4.95 -12.86
N GLN A 297 -0.92 4.96 -11.54
CA GLN A 297 -1.19 3.88 -10.59
C GLN A 297 -0.63 2.51 -11.03
N GLY A 298 -1.50 1.53 -11.33
CA GLY A 298 -1.09 0.20 -11.77
C GLY A 298 -0.32 0.17 -13.10
N ARG A 299 -0.37 1.25 -13.89
CA ARG A 299 0.38 1.41 -15.15
C ARG A 299 1.65 2.25 -15.00
N HIS A 300 2.04 2.58 -13.76
CA HIS A 300 3.25 3.38 -13.52
C HIS A 300 4.48 2.76 -14.20
N PRO A 301 5.26 3.52 -14.98
CA PRO A 301 6.44 3.00 -15.68
C PRO A 301 7.53 2.43 -14.77
N GLY A 302 7.67 2.94 -13.54
CA GLY A 302 8.45 2.33 -12.46
C GLY A 302 8.18 0.84 -12.18
N TRP A 303 7.06 0.27 -12.63
CA TRP A 303 6.80 -1.17 -12.56
C TRP A 303 7.38 -1.99 -13.72
N THR A 304 8.03 -1.35 -14.69
CA THR A 304 8.64 -2.05 -15.83
C THR A 304 9.67 -3.05 -15.31
N ALA A 305 9.61 -4.30 -15.78
CA ALA A 305 10.57 -5.32 -15.39
C ALA A 305 12.01 -4.93 -15.77
N TYR A 306 12.97 -5.34 -14.94
CA TYR A 306 14.40 -5.26 -15.20
C TYR A 306 15.14 -6.34 -14.41
N SER A 307 16.31 -6.72 -14.92
CA SER A 307 17.11 -7.82 -14.35
C SER A 307 16.27 -9.10 -14.14
N GLY A 308 15.40 -9.41 -15.12
CA GLY A 308 14.53 -10.59 -15.14
C GLY A 308 13.34 -10.57 -14.17
N ARG A 309 13.09 -9.45 -13.46
CA ARG A 309 12.08 -9.37 -12.38
C ARG A 309 11.25 -8.10 -12.48
N THR A 310 10.01 -8.15 -12.00
CA THR A 310 9.18 -6.96 -11.77
C THR A 310 9.43 -6.43 -10.36
N PRO A 311 9.58 -5.12 -10.13
CA PRO A 311 9.68 -4.57 -8.79
C PRO A 311 8.51 -4.98 -7.89
N ALA A 312 8.82 -5.34 -6.65
CA ALA A 312 7.81 -5.61 -5.63
C ALA A 312 7.28 -4.31 -5.04
N ILE A 313 8.18 -3.33 -4.84
CA ILE A 313 7.87 -2.02 -4.29
C ILE A 313 8.32 -0.93 -5.27
N LEU A 314 7.52 0.12 -5.37
CA LEU A 314 7.84 1.35 -6.09
C LEU A 314 7.78 2.54 -5.13
N GLN A 315 8.89 3.26 -5.00
CA GLN A 315 8.93 4.62 -4.47
C GLN A 315 8.55 5.59 -5.60
N PHE A 316 7.34 6.16 -5.53
CA PHE A 316 6.76 6.91 -6.66
C PHE A 316 6.87 8.44 -6.49
N THR A 317 7.26 8.89 -5.29
CA THR A 317 7.36 10.31 -4.93
C THR A 317 8.31 10.48 -3.75
N SER A 318 8.94 11.64 -3.69
CA SER A 318 9.83 12.12 -2.62
C SER A 318 9.29 13.34 -1.88
N ASP A 319 8.10 13.82 -2.25
CA ASP A 319 7.55 15.09 -1.77
C ASP A 319 6.22 14.95 -1.00
N SER A 320 5.77 13.72 -0.77
CA SER A 320 4.47 13.45 -0.16
C SER A 320 4.27 14.08 1.21
N VAL A 321 3.00 14.33 1.54
CA VAL A 321 2.52 14.58 2.90
C VAL A 321 1.92 13.29 3.46
N ILE A 322 2.49 12.79 4.56
CA ILE A 322 2.10 11.54 5.22
C ILE A 322 2.01 11.76 6.72
N GLY A 323 0.86 11.49 7.33
CA GLY A 323 0.67 11.66 8.78
C GLY A 323 0.96 13.08 9.28
N GLY A 324 0.74 14.08 8.40
CA GLY A 324 1.09 15.48 8.63
C GLY A 324 2.56 15.86 8.40
N GLN A 325 3.48 14.90 8.24
CA GLN A 325 4.87 15.19 7.85
C GLN A 325 4.93 15.55 6.36
N ARG A 326 5.73 16.56 6.01
CA ARG A 326 5.95 17.00 4.62
C ARG A 326 7.26 16.47 4.07
N THR A 327 7.34 16.35 2.74
CA THR A 327 8.55 15.90 2.01
C THR A 327 8.96 14.50 2.45
N CYS A 328 8.02 13.57 2.31
CA CYS A 328 8.18 12.16 2.59
C CYS A 328 8.37 11.36 1.31
N ASP A 329 9.24 10.36 1.36
CA ASP A 329 9.28 9.32 0.34
C ASP A 329 8.08 8.38 0.51
N CYS A 330 7.21 8.31 -0.52
CA CYS A 330 6.05 7.43 -0.49
C CYS A 330 6.24 6.24 -1.42
N ASN A 331 5.85 5.09 -0.88
CA ASN A 331 6.06 3.80 -1.47
C ASN A 331 4.75 3.06 -1.67
N VAL A 332 4.75 2.17 -2.65
CA VAL A 332 3.63 1.29 -2.90
C VAL A 332 4.15 -0.11 -3.20
N PHE A 333 3.59 -1.09 -2.53
CA PHE A 333 3.71 -2.51 -2.84
C PHE A 333 2.52 -2.92 -3.72
N ARG A 334 2.79 -3.67 -4.79
CA ARG A 334 1.75 -4.21 -5.66
C ARG A 334 1.26 -5.55 -5.10
N GLY A 335 0.11 -5.52 -4.43
CA GLY A 335 -0.54 -6.65 -3.79
C GLY A 335 -1.42 -6.22 -2.62
N SER A 336 -2.01 -7.19 -1.94
CA SER A 336 -2.72 -6.99 -0.67
C SER A 336 -1.75 -7.01 0.52
N GLU A 337 -2.24 -6.65 1.72
CA GLU A 337 -1.47 -6.83 2.96
C GLU A 337 -1.12 -8.31 3.21
N ALA A 338 -1.99 -9.24 2.80
CA ALA A 338 -1.73 -10.67 2.89
C ALA A 338 -0.60 -11.09 1.93
N ASP A 339 -0.57 -10.55 0.70
CA ASP A 339 0.52 -10.81 -0.24
C ASP A 339 1.84 -10.24 0.27
N LEU A 340 1.81 -9.06 0.90
CA LEU A 340 3.00 -8.46 1.51
C LEU A 340 3.51 -9.31 2.68
N LEU A 341 2.61 -9.77 3.56
CA LEU A 341 2.96 -10.69 4.66
C LEU A 341 3.51 -12.02 4.14
N ALA A 342 2.90 -12.59 3.10
CA ALA A 342 3.38 -13.81 2.47
C ALA A 342 4.76 -13.64 1.83
N LEU A 343 5.01 -12.49 1.19
CA LEU A 343 6.31 -12.18 0.59
C LEU A 343 7.40 -12.12 1.66
N ILE A 344 7.11 -11.52 2.80
CA ILE A 344 8.13 -11.37 3.84
C ILE A 344 8.32 -12.69 4.64
N GLY A 345 7.34 -13.60 4.64
CA GLY A 345 7.39 -14.88 5.39
C GLY A 345 7.21 -14.71 6.89
#